data_AF-A0A7V6UPQ0-F1
#
_entry.id   AF-A0A7V6UPQ0-F1
#
_cell.length_a   1.000
_cell.length_b   1.000
_cell.length_c   1.000
_cell.angle_alpha   90.00
_cell.angle_beta   90.00
_cell.angle_gamma   90.00
#
_symmetry.space_group_name_H-M   'P 1'
#
loop_
_entity.id
_entity.type
_entity.pdbx_description
1 polymer ?
#
loop_
_entity_poly.entity_id
_entity_poly.type
_entity_poly.pdbx_seq_one_letter_code
_entity_poly.pdbx_strand_id
1 'polypeptide(L)' 'MLVVVGYIIDFVILAGLIVGITALNGHISHFIGYRFFGGNRKDLHSDQTHKTQAGWKLVGGKR' A
#
# COMPACT_ATOMS: atom_id res chain seq x y z
N MET A 1 1.82 44.05 -11.46
CA MET A 1 1.64 43.50 -10.09
C MET A 1 0.52 42.45 -10.04
N LEU A 2 -0.71 42.74 -10.50
CA LEU A 2 -1.83 41.78 -10.49
C LEU A 2 -1.61 40.51 -11.33
N VAL A 3 -0.97 40.62 -12.50
CA VAL A 3 -0.67 39.46 -13.37
C VAL A 3 0.25 38.44 -12.69
N VAL A 4 1.27 38.92 -11.98
CA VAL A 4 2.22 38.06 -11.27
C VAL A 4 1.53 37.34 -10.11
N VAL A 5 0.65 38.02 -9.38
CA VAL A 5 -0.12 37.42 -8.28
C VAL A 5 -1.04 36.30 -8.80
N GLY A 6 -1.74 36.53 -9.91
CA GLY A 6 -2.58 35.50 -10.54
C GLY A 6 -1.77 34.28 -10.98
N TYR A 7 -0.65 34.49 -11.67
CA TYR A 7 0.24 33.41 -12.11
C TYR A 7 0.73 32.54 -10.94
N ILE A 8 1.14 33.15 -9.82
CA ILE A 8 1.62 32.42 -8.64
C ILE A 8 0.48 31.60 -8.00
N ILE A 9 -0.73 32.16 -7.91
CA ILE A 9 -1.89 31.44 -7.37
C ILE A 9 -2.22 30.22 -8.24
N ASP A 10 -2.30 30.42 -9.56
CA ASP A 10 -2.59 29.34 -10.51
C ASP A 10 -1.52 28.24 -10.44
N PHE A 11 -0.25 28.65 -10.37
CA PHE A 11 0.87 27.73 -10.23
C PHE A 11 0.80 26.91 -8.93
N VAL A 12 0.52 27.53 -7.78
CA VAL A 12 0.42 26.84 -6.49
C VAL A 12 -0.75 25.86 -6.48
N ILE A 13 -1.90 26.25 -7.03
CA ILE A 13 -3.08 25.38 -7.14
C ILE A 13 -2.75 24.16 -8.00
N LEU A 14 -2.16 24.37 -9.19
CA LEU A 14 -1.80 23.30 -10.11
C LEU A 14 -0.73 22.38 -9.50
N ALA A 15 0.31 22.94 -8.91
CA ALA A 15 1.39 22.18 -8.27
C ALA A 15 0.86 21.35 -7.08
N GLY A 16 0.03 21.95 -6.23
CA GLY A 16 -0.61 21.27 -5.11
C GLY A 16 -1.50 20.12 -5.58
N LEU A 17 -2.26 20.31 -6.66
CA LEU A 17 -3.09 19.26 -7.25
C LEU A 17 -2.26 18.09 -7.77
N ILE A 18 -1.21 18.37 -8.54
CA ILE A 18 -0.32 17.33 -9.10
C ILE A 18 0.36 16.52 -7.99
N VAL A 19 0.92 17.22 -6.99
CA VAL A 19 1.56 16.57 -5.84
C VAL A 19 0.54 15.77 -5.04
N GLY A 20 -0.64 16.32 -4.79
CA GLY A 20 -1.72 15.65 -4.06
C GLY A 20 -2.13 14.34 -4.73
N ILE A 21 -2.43 14.37 -6.03
CA ILE A 21 -2.82 13.16 -6.78
C ILE A 21 -1.67 12.14 -6.77
N THR A 22 -0.43 12.59 -6.98
CA THR A 22 0.75 11.70 -7.04
C THR A 22 1.03 11.04 -5.68
N ALA A 23 0.95 11.79 -4.58
CA ALA A 23 1.12 11.26 -3.24
C ALA A 23 -0.02 10.30 -2.83
N LEU A 24 -1.25 10.59 -3.28
CA LEU A 24 -2.41 9.73 -3.00
C LEU A 24 -2.37 8.41 -3.77
N ASN A 25 -1.76 8.35 -4.96
CA ASN A 25 -1.67 7.11 -5.75
C ASN A 25 -1.03 5.94 -4.99
N GLY A 26 0.03 6.18 -4.21
CA GLY A 26 0.67 5.15 -3.41
C GLY A 26 -0.26 4.64 -2.29
N HIS A 27 -0.98 5.55 -1.63
CA HIS A 27 -1.91 5.21 -0.55
C HIS A 27 -3.15 4.47 -1.09
N ILE A 28 -3.70 4.93 -2.20
CA ILE A 28 -4.82 4.30 -2.91
C ILE A 28 -4.40 2.91 -3.40
N SER A 29 -3.22 2.76 -4.00
CA SER A 29 -2.72 1.46 -4.47
C SER A 29 -2.50 0.49 -3.32
N HIS A 30 -1.99 0.96 -2.18
CA HIS A 30 -1.85 0.13 -0.99
C HIS A 30 -3.22 -0.28 -0.42
N PHE A 31 -4.17 0.66 -0.35
CA PHE A 31 -5.52 0.41 0.11
C PHE A 31 -6.27 -0.58 -0.80
N ILE A 32 -6.23 -0.37 -2.12
CA ILE A 32 -6.82 -1.27 -3.12
C ILE A 32 -6.10 -2.62 -3.11
N GLY A 33 -4.77 -2.64 -3.06
CA GLY A 33 -3.97 -3.85 -2.97
C GLY A 33 -4.38 -4.72 -1.78
N TYR A 34 -4.52 -4.13 -0.59
CA TYR A 34 -4.95 -4.85 0.60
C TYR A 34 -6.44 -5.25 0.57
N ARG A 35 -7.32 -4.37 0.09
CA ARG A 35 -8.78 -4.55 0.16
C ARG A 35 -9.35 -5.38 -0.99
N PHE A 36 -8.90 -5.14 -2.23
CA PHE A 36 -9.36 -5.84 -3.43
C PHE A 36 -8.51 -7.05 -3.78
N PHE A 37 -7.17 -6.93 -3.77
CA PHE A 37 -6.29 -8.06 -4.12
C PHE A 37 -5.91 -8.93 -2.90
N GLY A 38 -5.92 -8.38 -1.68
CA GLY A 38 -5.59 -9.10 -0.45
C GLY A 38 -6.69 -10.04 0.04
N GLY A 39 -7.97 -9.70 -0.18
CA GLY A 39 -9.13 -10.58 0.05
C GLY A 39 -9.04 -11.50 1.29
N ASN A 40 -9.38 -12.79 1.11
CA ASN A 40 -9.23 -13.87 2.11
C ASN A 40 -7.89 -14.63 1.99
N ARG A 41 -6.95 -14.13 1.17
CA ARG A 41 -5.71 -14.83 0.80
C ARG A 41 -4.46 -14.21 1.42
N LYS A 42 -4.64 -13.31 2.39
CA LYS A 42 -3.56 -12.58 3.09
C LYS A 42 -2.57 -13.54 3.73
N ASP A 43 -3.09 -14.65 4.24
CA ASP A 43 -2.31 -15.63 4.99
C ASP A 43 -1.98 -16.87 4.18
N LEU A 44 -2.23 -16.94 2.86
CA LEU A 44 -1.97 -18.17 2.09
C LEU A 44 -0.52 -18.66 2.22
N HIS A 45 0.45 -17.75 2.20
CA HIS A 45 1.86 -18.11 2.41
C HIS A 45 2.13 -18.50 3.87
N SER A 46 1.51 -17.81 4.82
CA SER A 46 1.64 -18.09 6.26
C SER A 46 1.01 -19.45 6.60
N ASP A 47 -0.21 -19.72 6.16
CA ASP A 47 -0.97 -20.96 6.35
C ASP A 47 -0.27 -22.16 5.73
N GLN A 48 0.26 -22.03 4.51
CA GLN A 48 1.02 -23.12 3.88
C GLN A 48 2.34 -23.38 4.61
N THR A 49 3.00 -22.32 5.09
CA THR A 49 4.19 -22.44 5.92
C THR A 49 3.86 -23.09 7.27
N HIS A 50 2.76 -22.70 7.92
CA HIS A 50 2.28 -23.27 9.18
C HIS A 50 1.94 -24.75 9.05
N LYS A 51 1.28 -25.17 7.96
CA LYS A 51 1.02 -26.58 7.67
C LYS A 51 2.31 -27.39 7.55
N THR A 52 3.29 -26.84 6.84
CA THR A 52 4.59 -27.48 6.67
C THR A 52 5.32 -27.57 8.02
N GLN A 53 5.41 -26.46 8.75
CA GLN A 53 6.07 -26.39 10.06
C GLN A 53 5.42 -27.28 11.12
N ALA A 54 4.09 -27.47 11.09
CA ALA A 54 3.40 -28.38 11.99
C ALA A 54 3.91 -29.83 11.84
N GLY A 55 4.16 -30.29 10.60
CA GLY A 55 4.77 -31.60 10.35
C GLY A 55 6.19 -31.72 10.90
N TRP A 56 6.98 -30.65 10.78
CA TRP A 56 8.36 -30.61 11.31
C TRP A 56 8.40 -30.60 12.83
N LYS A 57 7.43 -29.96 13.49
CA LYS A 57 7.28 -29.98 14.95
C LYS A 57 7.01 -31.39 15.49
N LEU A 58 6.27 -32.21 14.72
CA LEU A 58 5.96 -33.60 15.09
C LEU A 58 7.19 -34.52 15.02
N VAL A 59 8.12 -34.26 14.10
CA VAL A 59 9.31 -35.12 13.89
C VAL A 59 10.59 -34.61 14.54
N GLY A 60 10.71 -33.30 14.80
CA GLY A 60 11.93 -32.67 15.32
C GLY A 60 11.80 -31.95 16.66
N GLY A 61 10.62 -31.94 17.28
CA GLY A 61 10.28 -31.10 18.44
C GLY A 61 10.53 -31.69 19.82
N LYS A 62 11.42 -32.69 19.98
CA LYS A 62 11.82 -33.20 21.30
C LYS A 62 13.24 -32.74 21.64
N ARG A 63 13.33 -31.68 22.44
CA ARG A 63 14.36 -31.55 23.48
C ARG A 63 13.66 -31.62 24.81
#